data_AF-A0A0B6TSK5-F1
#
_entry.id   AF-A0A0B6TSK5-F1
#
_cell.length_a   1.000
_cell.length_b   1.000
_cell.length_c   1.000
_cell.angle_alpha   90.00
_cell.angle_beta   90.00
_cell.angle_gamma   90.00
#
_symmetry.space_group_name_H-M   'P 1'
#
loop_
_entity.id
_entity.type
_entity.pdbx_description
1 polymer ?
#
loop_
_entity_poly.entity_id
_entity_poly.type
_entity_poly.pdbx_seq_one_letter_code
_entity_poly.pdbx_strand_id
1 'polypeptide(L)'
;MSTEFDAIPGVPAPARRALTEAGYPDLEALDGADFTALLGLHGVGKRGLERMQAALLERGLSLADAPAAEDRTATFTLGHTGENAADLRTQATGQSPAEYVEQLDTPRRVEHGRLLLEIFGRATGAEPVMWGPSMIGYGQMHYRYATGREGDTFRVGFSPRKTKLTLYGLPHEERFLDRLGKHTTSVACLYVNKPEDIDLAVLEEMIREAWNSGT
;
A
#
# COMPACT_ATOMS: atom_id res chain seq x y z
N MET A 1 24.97 -5.09 22.92
CA MET A 1 24.76 -5.98 21.77
C MET A 1 24.78 -5.10 20.55
N SER A 2 25.47 -5.52 19.49
CA SER A 2 25.49 -4.81 18.22
C SER A 2 24.29 -5.24 17.39
N THR A 3 23.60 -4.29 16.77
CA THR A 3 22.42 -4.50 15.93
C THR A 3 22.82 -4.27 14.48
N GLU A 4 22.81 -5.35 13.69
CA GLU A 4 23.03 -5.29 12.25
C GLU A 4 21.95 -4.45 11.56
N PHE A 5 22.32 -3.69 10.52
CA PHE A 5 21.37 -2.85 9.79
C PHE A 5 20.30 -3.67 9.03
N ASP A 6 20.53 -4.96 8.80
CA ASP A 6 19.57 -5.83 8.14
C ASP A 6 18.39 -6.24 9.01
N ALA A 7 18.58 -6.18 10.33
CA ALA A 7 17.53 -6.38 11.32
C ALA A 7 16.53 -5.21 11.37
N ILE A 8 16.85 -4.06 10.72
CA ILE A 8 15.98 -2.88 10.68
C ILE A 8 15.14 -2.91 9.40
N PRO A 9 13.81 -3.16 9.49
CA PRO A 9 12.96 -3.29 8.31
C PRO A 9 12.97 -2.03 7.44
N GLY A 10 13.20 -2.21 6.14
CA GLY A 10 13.17 -1.13 5.16
C GLY A 10 14.45 -0.29 5.04
N VAL A 11 15.53 -0.63 5.74
CA VAL A 11 16.86 -0.07 5.42
C VAL A 11 17.41 -0.80 4.19
N PRO A 12 17.65 -0.13 3.05
CA PRO A 12 18.02 -0.80 1.80
C PRO A 12 19.51 -1.18 1.78
N ALA A 13 19.88 -2.26 1.08
CA ALA A 13 21.25 -2.76 1.03
C ALA A 13 22.32 -1.72 0.62
N PRO A 14 22.07 -0.78 -0.34
CA PRO A 14 23.00 0.30 -0.62
C PRO A 14 23.32 1.19 0.59
N ALA A 15 22.31 1.52 1.42
CA ALA A 15 22.51 2.34 2.61
C ALA A 15 23.39 1.59 3.62
N ARG A 16 23.14 0.29 3.85
CA ARG A 16 23.93 -0.54 4.77
C ARG A 16 25.41 -0.55 4.37
N ARG A 17 25.69 -0.81 3.09
CA ARG A 17 27.06 -0.81 2.57
C ARG A 17 27.75 0.54 2.74
N ALA A 18 27.07 1.63 2.39
CA ALA A 18 27.62 2.98 2.49
C ALA A 18 27.97 3.35 3.94
N LEU A 19 27.15 2.95 4.91
CA LEU A 19 27.41 3.17 6.34
C LEU A 19 28.61 2.35 6.81
N THR A 20 28.68 1.07 6.46
CA THR A 20 29.82 0.21 6.79
C THR A 20 31.12 0.74 6.19
N GLU A 21 31.11 1.16 4.92
CA GLU A 21 32.26 1.78 4.23
C GLU A 21 32.66 3.12 4.86
N ALA A 22 31.70 3.87 5.42
CA ALA A 22 31.92 5.10 6.16
C ALA A 22 32.39 4.88 7.61
N GLY A 23 32.59 3.63 8.04
CA GLY A 23 33.12 3.30 9.36
C GLY A 23 32.06 3.03 10.44
N TYR A 24 30.79 2.89 10.05
CA TYR A 24 29.68 2.54 10.93
C TYR A 24 29.27 1.08 10.70
N PRO A 25 29.85 0.11 11.43
CA PRO A 25 29.60 -1.31 11.18
C PRO A 25 28.19 -1.75 11.56
N ASP A 26 27.55 -1.06 12.51
CA ASP A 26 26.25 -1.43 13.07
C ASP A 26 25.43 -0.19 13.48
N LEU A 27 24.21 -0.44 13.98
CA LEU A 27 23.30 0.62 14.42
C LEU A 27 23.91 1.46 15.54
N GLU A 28 24.46 0.83 16.59
CA GLU A 28 24.96 1.52 17.77
C GLU A 28 26.17 2.41 17.45
N ALA A 29 26.98 2.07 16.45
CA ALA A 29 28.07 2.92 15.98
C ALA A 29 27.59 4.27 15.41
N LEU A 30 26.31 4.38 15.03
CA LEU A 30 25.72 5.64 14.58
C LEU A 30 25.39 6.60 15.73
N ASP A 31 25.47 6.20 17.00
CA ASP A 31 25.14 7.09 18.11
C ASP A 31 26.01 8.36 18.10
N GLY A 32 25.36 9.53 18.10
CA GLY A 32 25.99 10.83 17.97
C GLY A 32 26.48 11.20 16.56
N ALA A 33 26.35 10.33 15.56
CA ALA A 33 26.69 10.66 14.19
C ALA A 33 25.75 11.71 13.60
N ASP A 34 26.28 12.66 12.83
CA ASP A 34 25.52 13.76 12.25
C ASP A 34 24.56 13.28 11.15
N PHE A 35 23.27 13.57 11.31
CA PHE A 35 22.23 13.12 10.37
C PHE A 35 22.47 13.63 8.94
N THR A 36 22.90 14.89 8.79
CA THR A 36 23.09 15.52 7.47
C THR A 36 24.32 14.96 6.76
N ALA A 37 25.40 14.69 7.49
CA ALA A 37 26.60 14.06 6.99
C ALA A 37 26.31 12.65 6.48
N LEU A 38 25.56 11.84 7.25
CA LEU A 38 25.14 10.51 6.83
C LEU A 38 24.23 10.57 5.61
N LEU A 39 23.32 11.54 5.53
CA LEU A 39 22.43 11.74 4.37
C LEU A 39 23.21 12.10 3.09
N GLY A 40 24.39 12.71 3.23
CA GLY A 40 25.29 13.01 2.11
C GLY A 40 25.98 11.79 1.51
N LEU A 41 25.97 10.63 2.19
CA LEU A 41 26.60 9.41 1.69
C LEU A 41 25.81 8.83 0.51
N HIS A 42 26.53 8.46 -0.55
CA HIS A 42 25.91 7.85 -1.73
C HIS A 42 25.22 6.53 -1.36
N GLY A 43 23.91 6.43 -1.62
CA GLY A 43 23.11 5.24 -1.30
C GLY A 43 22.40 5.31 0.06
N VAL A 44 22.70 6.30 0.89
CA VAL A 44 21.96 6.57 2.13
C VAL A 44 20.84 7.56 1.84
N GLY A 45 19.60 7.14 2.10
CA GLY A 45 18.41 7.98 1.91
C GLY A 45 17.77 8.38 3.23
N LYS A 46 17.08 9.52 3.24
CA LYS A 46 16.38 10.07 4.42
C LYS A 46 15.53 9.03 5.14
N ARG A 47 14.72 8.25 4.41
CA ARG A 47 13.86 7.19 4.99
C ARG A 47 14.64 6.07 5.67
N GLY A 48 15.81 5.72 5.15
CA GLY A 48 16.69 4.74 5.81
C GLY A 48 17.18 5.29 7.14
N LEU A 49 17.67 6.53 7.15
CA LEU A 49 18.16 7.20 8.36
C LEU A 49 17.08 7.41 9.41
N GLU A 50 15.87 7.81 9.02
CA GLU A 50 14.74 7.95 9.95
C GLU A 50 14.38 6.62 10.64
N ARG A 51 14.47 5.50 9.92
CA ARG A 51 14.26 4.15 10.51
C ARG A 51 15.36 3.78 11.50
N MET A 52 16.61 4.09 11.16
CA MET A 52 17.74 3.87 12.05
C MET A 52 17.67 4.78 13.28
N GLN A 53 17.26 6.05 13.12
CA GLN A 53 17.00 6.97 14.22
C GLN A 53 15.91 6.44 15.15
N ALA A 54 14.79 5.92 14.61
CA ALA A 54 13.75 5.31 15.44
C ALA A 54 14.29 4.11 16.23
N ALA A 55 15.06 3.23 15.58
CA ALA A 55 15.66 2.06 16.23
C ALA A 55 16.73 2.43 17.29
N LEU A 56 17.47 3.53 17.09
CA LEU A 56 18.39 4.12 18.07
C LEU A 56 17.62 4.65 19.28
N LEU A 57 16.53 5.39 19.07
CA LEU A 57 15.71 5.96 20.14
C LEU A 57 15.10 4.87 21.04
N GLU A 58 14.66 3.75 20.47
CA GLU A 58 14.20 2.58 21.23
C GLU A 58 15.27 2.00 22.18
N ARG A 59 16.55 2.29 21.89
CA ARG A 59 17.73 1.87 22.66
C ARG A 59 18.30 2.98 23.54
N GLY A 60 17.66 4.16 23.57
CA GLY A 60 18.16 5.33 24.29
C GLY A 60 19.37 6.01 23.63
N LEU A 61 19.60 5.76 22.35
CA LEU A 61 20.65 6.35 21.52
C LEU A 61 20.03 7.34 20.51
N SER A 62 20.85 8.15 19.83
CA SER A 62 20.35 9.09 18.81
C SER A 62 21.43 9.54 17.84
N LEU A 63 21.08 9.75 16.58
CA LEU A 63 21.85 10.60 15.67
C LEU A 63 21.87 12.05 16.19
N ALA A 64 22.96 12.76 15.94
CA ALA A 64 23.05 14.20 16.17
C ALA A 64 22.28 14.97 15.07
N ASP A 65 21.61 16.05 15.47
CA ASP A 65 20.83 16.94 14.60
C ASP A 65 19.78 16.24 13.73
N ALA A 66 19.28 15.09 14.20
CA ALA A 66 18.18 14.40 13.55
C ALA A 66 16.90 15.23 13.61
N PRO A 67 16.18 15.40 12.48
CA PRO A 67 14.89 16.08 12.49
C PRO A 67 13.88 15.27 13.32
N ALA A 68 12.90 15.97 13.89
CA ALA A 68 11.75 15.30 14.49
C ALA A 68 11.09 14.35 13.48
N ALA A 69 10.58 13.21 13.95
CA ALA A 69 9.85 12.29 13.10
C ALA A 69 8.65 13.01 12.48
N GLU A 70 8.57 13.04 11.15
CA GLU A 70 7.42 13.59 10.46
C GLU A 70 6.24 12.62 10.59
N ASP A 71 5.07 13.12 11.03
CA ASP A 71 3.82 12.38 10.91
C ASP A 71 3.48 12.22 9.43
N ARG A 72 3.29 10.97 9.02
CA ARG A 72 3.02 10.58 7.63
C ARG A 72 1.80 9.68 7.53
N THR A 73 0.99 9.65 8.57
CA THR A 73 -0.28 8.93 8.54
C THR A 73 -1.21 9.59 7.52
N ALA A 74 -1.90 8.74 6.77
CA ALA A 74 -3.04 9.15 5.96
C ALA A 74 -4.29 8.96 6.81
N THR A 75 -5.21 9.92 6.75
CA THR A 75 -6.55 9.73 7.31
C THR A 75 -7.50 9.27 6.21
N PHE A 76 -8.42 8.41 6.60
CA PHE A 76 -9.46 7.88 5.73
C PHE A 76 -10.81 8.10 6.42
N THR A 77 -11.75 8.70 5.69
CA THR A 77 -13.10 8.98 6.19
C THR A 77 -14.14 8.39 5.24
N LEU A 78 -15.20 7.80 5.78
CA LEU A 78 -16.28 7.25 4.96
C LEU A 78 -17.03 8.36 4.22
N GLY A 79 -17.41 8.06 2.98
CA GLY A 79 -18.07 9.01 2.09
C GLY A 79 -17.08 9.85 1.28
N HIS A 80 -17.62 10.62 0.34
CA HIS A 80 -16.87 11.62 -0.42
C HIS A 80 -17.05 12.99 0.21
N THR A 81 -15.99 13.79 0.24
CA THR A 81 -16.06 15.19 0.70
C THR A 81 -16.23 16.16 -0.47
N GLY A 82 -15.87 15.74 -1.69
CA GLY A 82 -15.78 16.61 -2.86
C GLY A 82 -14.46 17.39 -2.90
N GLU A 83 -13.66 17.38 -1.84
CA GLU A 83 -12.36 18.03 -1.77
C GLU A 83 -11.32 17.13 -2.44
N ASN A 84 -10.73 17.60 -3.53
CA ASN A 84 -9.86 16.77 -4.36
C ASN A 84 -8.64 17.57 -4.81
N ALA A 85 -7.48 16.92 -4.83
CA ALA A 85 -6.30 17.49 -5.48
C ALA A 85 -6.62 17.80 -6.95
N ALA A 86 -6.21 18.99 -7.42
CA ALA A 86 -6.55 19.49 -8.76
C ALA A 86 -6.07 18.59 -9.91
N ASP A 87 -5.04 17.78 -9.68
CA ASP A 87 -4.47 16.84 -10.64
C ASP A 87 -4.98 15.39 -10.47
N LEU A 88 -6.01 15.16 -9.63
CA LEU A 88 -6.58 13.83 -9.41
C LEU A 88 -7.24 13.32 -10.70
N ARG A 89 -6.67 12.26 -11.28
CA ARG A 89 -7.13 11.68 -12.55
C ARG A 89 -8.13 10.54 -12.39
N THR A 90 -8.06 9.82 -11.29
CA THR A 90 -8.93 8.68 -11.02
C THR A 90 -10.19 9.19 -10.34
N GLN A 91 -11.30 9.19 -11.07
CA GLN A 91 -12.60 9.64 -10.57
C GLN A 91 -13.69 8.65 -10.99
N ALA A 92 -14.81 8.65 -10.28
CA ALA A 92 -15.98 7.87 -10.65
C ALA A 92 -16.47 8.28 -12.06
N THR A 93 -16.89 7.31 -12.86
CA THR A 93 -17.41 7.53 -14.20
C THR A 93 -18.82 6.94 -14.35
N GLY A 94 -19.54 7.35 -15.39
CA GLY A 94 -20.84 6.78 -15.73
C GLY A 94 -20.77 5.46 -16.51
N GLN A 95 -19.58 4.90 -16.74
CA GLN A 95 -19.43 3.63 -17.45
C GLN A 95 -19.94 2.48 -16.57
N SER A 96 -20.75 1.59 -17.14
CA SER A 96 -21.21 0.39 -16.43
C SER A 96 -20.04 -0.57 -16.18
N PRO A 97 -19.79 -0.99 -14.92
CA PRO A 97 -18.78 -2.01 -14.61
C PRO A 97 -19.04 -3.34 -15.31
N ALA A 98 -20.29 -3.75 -15.43
CA ALA A 98 -20.66 -4.99 -16.12
C ALA A 98 -20.32 -4.89 -17.61
N GLU A 99 -20.73 -3.82 -18.29
CA GLU A 99 -20.41 -3.61 -19.72
C GLU A 99 -18.90 -3.50 -19.97
N TYR A 100 -18.17 -2.83 -19.06
CA TYR A 100 -16.70 -2.77 -19.11
C TYR A 100 -16.09 -4.17 -19.07
N VAL A 101 -16.56 -5.04 -18.17
CA VAL A 101 -16.08 -6.42 -18.05
C VAL A 101 -16.36 -7.22 -19.32
N GLU A 102 -17.52 -7.05 -19.94
CA GLU A 102 -17.89 -7.72 -21.20
C GLU A 102 -17.00 -7.30 -22.39
N GLN A 103 -16.41 -6.11 -22.34
CA GLN A 103 -15.56 -5.56 -23.39
C GLN A 103 -14.07 -5.90 -23.22
N LEU A 104 -13.69 -6.71 -22.24
CA LEU A 104 -12.29 -7.11 -22.04
C LEU A 104 -11.79 -7.96 -23.22
N ASP A 105 -10.52 -7.77 -23.56
CA ASP A 105 -9.90 -8.27 -24.81
C ASP A 105 -9.86 -9.80 -24.98
N THR A 106 -10.10 -10.58 -23.92
CA THR A 106 -10.04 -12.04 -23.94
C THR A 106 -11.17 -12.64 -23.12
N PRO A 107 -11.78 -13.77 -23.55
CA PRO A 107 -12.85 -14.44 -22.80
C PRO A 107 -12.48 -14.75 -21.35
N ARG A 108 -11.21 -15.12 -21.12
CA ARG A 108 -10.69 -15.38 -19.78
C ARG A 108 -10.71 -14.14 -18.88
N ARG A 109 -10.38 -12.96 -19.41
CA ARG A 109 -10.45 -11.72 -18.63
C ARG A 109 -11.89 -11.34 -18.33
N VAL A 110 -12.81 -11.58 -19.26
CA VAL A 110 -14.26 -11.42 -19.01
C VAL A 110 -14.70 -12.33 -17.86
N GLU A 111 -14.35 -13.61 -17.89
CA GLU A 111 -14.66 -14.57 -16.83
C GLU A 111 -14.10 -14.14 -15.47
N HIS A 112 -12.82 -13.77 -15.41
CA HIS A 112 -12.21 -13.27 -14.17
C HIS A 112 -12.89 -11.99 -13.67
N GLY A 113 -13.24 -11.07 -14.57
CA GLY A 113 -13.95 -9.84 -14.23
C GLY A 113 -15.32 -10.12 -13.64
N ARG A 114 -16.09 -11.05 -14.22
CA ARG A 114 -17.41 -11.47 -13.72
C ARG A 114 -17.30 -12.10 -12.34
N LEU A 115 -16.33 -12.99 -12.15
CA LEU A 115 -16.09 -13.63 -10.85
C LEU A 115 -15.77 -12.61 -9.75
N LEU A 116 -14.93 -11.62 -10.05
CA LEU A 116 -14.61 -10.56 -9.09
C LEU A 116 -15.81 -9.64 -8.83
N LEU A 117 -16.60 -9.29 -9.84
CA LEU A 117 -17.85 -8.55 -9.66
C LEU A 117 -18.78 -9.29 -8.69
N GLU A 118 -18.92 -10.60 -8.86
CA GLU A 118 -19.76 -11.44 -8.00
C GLU A 118 -19.22 -11.47 -6.56
N ILE A 119 -17.95 -11.79 -6.35
CA ILE A 119 -17.35 -11.92 -5.00
C ILE A 119 -17.42 -10.60 -4.25
N PHE A 120 -17.02 -9.49 -4.89
CA PHE A 120 -17.08 -8.18 -4.24
C PHE A 120 -18.54 -7.76 -3.97
N GLY A 121 -19.45 -8.04 -4.90
CA GLY A 121 -20.89 -7.79 -4.70
C GLY A 121 -21.45 -8.56 -3.50
N ARG A 122 -21.16 -9.86 -3.39
CA ARG A 122 -21.59 -10.70 -2.25
C ARG A 122 -20.97 -10.25 -0.92
N ALA A 123 -19.69 -9.88 -0.93
CA ALA A 123 -18.98 -9.48 0.29
C ALA A 123 -19.41 -8.12 0.83
N THR A 124 -19.68 -7.15 -0.06
CA THR A 124 -19.99 -5.76 0.30
C THR A 124 -21.49 -5.48 0.38
N GLY A 125 -22.31 -6.19 -0.40
CA GLY A 125 -23.72 -5.86 -0.61
C GLY A 125 -23.95 -4.52 -1.31
N ALA A 126 -22.91 -3.94 -1.92
CA ALA A 126 -22.95 -2.63 -2.57
C ALA A 126 -22.86 -2.74 -4.10
N GLU A 127 -23.37 -1.74 -4.78
CA GLU A 127 -23.25 -1.63 -6.23
C GLU A 127 -21.84 -1.17 -6.65
N PRO A 128 -21.27 -1.77 -7.70
CA PRO A 128 -19.97 -1.35 -8.23
C PRO A 128 -20.08 -0.04 -9.02
N VAL A 129 -18.99 0.74 -9.00
CA VAL A 129 -18.83 1.96 -9.81
C VAL A 129 -17.51 1.89 -10.57
N MET A 130 -17.49 2.36 -11.82
CA MET A 130 -16.25 2.50 -12.58
C MET A 130 -15.45 3.71 -12.09
N TRP A 131 -14.14 3.55 -11.97
CA TRP A 131 -13.20 4.58 -11.58
C TRP A 131 -12.06 4.68 -12.60
N GLY A 132 -11.96 5.87 -13.23
CA GLY A 132 -11.08 6.09 -14.35
C GLY A 132 -11.29 5.04 -15.46
N PRO A 133 -10.22 4.59 -16.16
CA PRO A 133 -10.36 3.75 -17.33
C PRO A 133 -10.44 2.24 -17.05
N SER A 134 -10.23 1.79 -15.80
CA SER A 134 -10.00 0.36 -15.55
C SER A 134 -10.22 -0.16 -14.14
N MET A 135 -10.64 0.69 -13.19
CA MET A 135 -10.89 0.26 -11.82
C MET A 135 -12.38 0.14 -11.58
N ILE A 136 -12.78 -0.88 -10.84
CA ILE A 136 -14.14 -1.08 -10.35
C ILE A 136 -14.07 -0.98 -8.84
N GLY A 137 -14.82 -0.05 -8.27
CA GLY A 137 -14.79 0.28 -6.85
C GLY A 137 -16.16 0.12 -6.20
N TYR A 138 -16.15 -0.16 -4.90
CA TYR A 138 -17.33 -0.30 -4.05
C TYR A 138 -17.22 0.65 -2.86
N GLY A 139 -18.34 1.29 -2.54
CA GLY A 139 -18.42 2.31 -1.50
C GLY A 139 -17.62 3.58 -1.81
N GLN A 140 -17.64 4.49 -0.86
CA GLN A 140 -17.04 5.82 -0.99
C GLN A 140 -16.19 6.12 0.23
N MET A 141 -15.03 6.71 0.00
CA MET A 141 -14.09 7.12 1.04
C MET A 141 -13.27 8.31 0.56
N HIS A 142 -12.85 9.13 1.50
CA HIS A 142 -11.97 10.26 1.25
C HIS A 142 -10.65 10.03 1.99
N TYR A 143 -9.53 10.21 1.28
CA TYR A 143 -8.20 10.10 1.85
C TYR A 143 -7.56 11.48 1.98
N ARG A 144 -6.77 11.68 3.04
CA ARG A 144 -5.92 12.86 3.20
C ARG A 144 -4.54 12.45 3.71
N TYR A 145 -3.51 12.73 2.92
CA TYR A 145 -2.13 12.50 3.31
C TYR A 145 -1.62 13.62 4.20
N ALA A 146 -0.61 13.32 5.03
CA ALA A 146 0.08 14.33 5.83
C ALA A 146 0.68 15.49 5.01
N THR A 147 0.94 15.28 3.71
CA THR A 147 1.37 16.32 2.78
C THR A 147 0.28 17.32 2.42
N GLY A 148 -0.96 17.11 2.88
CA GLY A 148 -2.15 17.88 2.51
C GLY A 148 -2.79 17.45 1.19
N ARG A 149 -2.18 16.51 0.45
CA ARG A 149 -2.82 15.94 -0.74
C ARG A 149 -4.00 15.07 -0.31
N GLU A 150 -5.17 15.34 -0.88
CA GLU A 150 -6.40 14.63 -0.57
C GLU A 150 -7.22 14.26 -1.82
N GLY A 151 -8.21 13.39 -1.65
CA GLY A 151 -9.14 13.04 -2.70
C GLY A 151 -10.14 11.94 -2.34
N ASP A 152 -11.21 11.92 -3.12
CA ASP A 152 -12.27 10.94 -3.06
C ASP A 152 -11.89 9.68 -3.85
N THR A 153 -12.25 8.52 -3.30
CA THR A 153 -11.98 7.20 -3.85
C THR A 153 -13.05 6.20 -3.44
N PHE A 154 -12.95 4.97 -3.93
CA PHE A 154 -13.71 3.83 -3.44
C PHE A 154 -13.04 3.19 -2.22
N ARG A 155 -13.80 2.41 -1.43
CA ARG A 155 -13.28 1.73 -0.23
C ARG A 155 -12.48 0.48 -0.58
N VAL A 156 -13.12 -0.41 -1.32
CA VAL A 156 -12.54 -1.66 -1.82
C VAL A 156 -12.82 -1.76 -3.31
N GLY A 157 -11.95 -2.43 -4.04
CA GLY A 157 -12.17 -2.58 -5.47
C GLY A 157 -11.13 -3.45 -6.14
N PHE A 158 -11.24 -3.55 -7.46
CA PHE A 158 -10.29 -4.30 -8.25
C PHE A 158 -10.10 -3.70 -9.64
N SER A 159 -9.05 -4.14 -10.32
CA SER A 159 -8.82 -3.86 -11.73
C SER A 159 -8.42 -5.15 -12.46
N PRO A 160 -9.21 -5.62 -13.44
CA PRO A 160 -8.91 -6.84 -14.19
C PRO A 160 -7.89 -6.55 -15.31
N ARG A 161 -6.69 -6.09 -14.95
CA ARG A 161 -5.65 -5.69 -15.92
C ARG A 161 -5.12 -6.91 -16.70
N LYS A 162 -4.44 -6.63 -17.81
CA LYS A 162 -3.93 -7.64 -18.73
C LYS A 162 -2.87 -8.57 -18.12
N THR A 163 -2.02 -8.04 -17.24
CA THR A 163 -0.90 -8.79 -16.66
C THR A 163 -1.25 -9.45 -15.33
N LYS A 164 -1.88 -8.71 -14.42
CA LYS A 164 -2.28 -9.16 -13.09
C LYS A 164 -3.60 -8.49 -12.70
N LEU A 165 -4.42 -9.21 -11.96
CA LEU A 165 -5.51 -8.64 -11.18
C LEU A 165 -4.89 -7.76 -10.08
N THR A 166 -5.41 -6.54 -9.93
CA THR A 166 -5.07 -5.68 -8.80
C THR A 166 -6.27 -5.60 -7.87
N LEU A 167 -6.06 -5.81 -6.58
CA LEU A 167 -7.07 -5.74 -5.53
C LEU A 167 -6.70 -4.61 -4.58
N TYR A 168 -7.66 -3.74 -4.30
CA TYR A 168 -7.46 -2.47 -3.60
C TYR A 168 -8.25 -2.45 -2.29
N GLY A 169 -7.69 -1.79 -1.28
CA GLY A 169 -8.36 -1.58 0.01
C GLY A 169 -8.51 -2.83 0.86
N LEU A 170 -7.72 -3.88 0.60
CA LEU A 170 -7.77 -5.12 1.37
C LEU A 170 -6.71 -5.13 2.49
N PRO A 171 -6.95 -5.82 3.62
CA PRO A 171 -5.98 -5.91 4.71
C PRO A 171 -4.68 -6.60 4.26
N HIS A 172 -3.55 -6.15 4.82
CA HIS A 172 -2.23 -6.75 4.61
C HIS A 172 -1.74 -7.52 5.85
N GLU A 173 -2.67 -8.02 6.67
CA GLU A 173 -2.35 -8.81 7.86
C GLU A 173 -1.92 -10.23 7.49
N GLU A 174 -0.86 -10.74 8.14
CA GLU A 174 -0.28 -12.07 7.88
C GLU A 174 -1.34 -13.18 7.96
N ARG A 175 -2.30 -13.08 8.91
CA ARG A 175 -3.41 -14.04 9.07
C ARG A 175 -4.21 -14.30 7.79
N PHE A 176 -4.30 -13.31 6.89
CA PHE A 176 -4.96 -13.46 5.60
C PHE A 176 -3.97 -13.86 4.51
N LEU A 177 -2.82 -13.19 4.46
CA LEU A 177 -1.83 -13.38 3.40
C LEU A 177 -1.29 -14.81 3.36
N ASP A 178 -1.07 -15.44 4.52
CA ASP A 178 -0.58 -16.82 4.64
C ASP A 178 -1.57 -17.85 4.06
N ARG A 179 -2.86 -17.53 4.08
CA ARG A 179 -3.95 -18.40 3.60
C ARG A 179 -4.37 -18.07 2.16
N LEU A 180 -4.09 -16.87 1.67
CA LEU A 180 -4.61 -16.37 0.41
C LEU A 180 -4.08 -17.15 -0.79
N GLY A 181 -2.85 -17.66 -0.75
CA GLY A 181 -2.19 -18.32 -1.89
C GLY A 181 -1.21 -17.40 -2.61
N LYS A 182 -0.97 -17.60 -3.91
CA LYS A 182 0.11 -16.93 -4.65
C LYS A 182 -0.25 -15.48 -5.00
N HIS A 183 0.36 -14.54 -4.28
CA HIS A 183 0.14 -13.10 -4.46
C HIS A 183 1.45 -12.31 -4.31
N THR A 184 1.40 -11.03 -4.66
CA THR A 184 2.46 -10.05 -4.33
C THR A 184 1.80 -8.79 -3.79
N THR A 185 2.44 -8.12 -2.83
CA THR A 185 1.92 -6.90 -2.20
C THR A 185 2.66 -5.66 -2.68
N SER A 186 1.98 -4.51 -2.66
CA SER A 186 2.60 -3.20 -2.60
C SER A 186 2.14 -2.48 -1.34
N VAL A 187 2.52 -1.21 -1.19
CA VAL A 187 2.04 -0.38 -0.07
C VAL A 187 0.51 -0.24 -0.08
N ALA A 188 -0.13 -0.21 -1.25
CA ALA A 188 -1.55 0.17 -1.36
C ALA A 188 -2.47 -0.90 -1.99
N CYS A 189 -1.91 -2.01 -2.48
CA CYS A 189 -2.71 -3.04 -3.16
C CYS A 189 -2.04 -4.40 -3.20
N LEU A 190 -2.86 -5.43 -3.44
CA LEU A 190 -2.46 -6.79 -3.72
C LEU A 190 -2.51 -7.07 -5.22
N TYR A 191 -1.59 -7.90 -5.71
CA TYR A 191 -1.61 -8.39 -7.08
C TYR A 191 -1.67 -9.91 -7.12
N VAL A 192 -2.53 -10.41 -8.00
CA VAL A 192 -2.76 -11.83 -8.24
C VAL A 192 -2.72 -12.06 -9.75
N ASN A 193 -2.08 -13.13 -10.24
CA ASN A 193 -2.01 -13.32 -11.69
C ASN A 193 -3.38 -13.73 -12.27
N LYS A 194 -4.10 -14.60 -11.55
CA LYS A 194 -5.39 -15.16 -11.95
C LYS A 194 -6.14 -15.70 -10.71
N PRO A 195 -7.47 -15.77 -10.71
CA PRO A 195 -8.24 -16.20 -9.53
C PRO A 195 -7.85 -17.60 -9.00
N GLU A 196 -7.41 -18.49 -9.88
CA GLU A 196 -7.00 -19.87 -9.53
C GLU A 196 -5.68 -19.95 -8.76
N ASP A 197 -4.93 -18.84 -8.65
CA ASP A 197 -3.72 -18.76 -7.85
C ASP A 197 -4.02 -18.52 -6.35
N ILE A 198 -5.27 -18.23 -5.99
CA ILE A 198 -5.68 -17.83 -4.63
C ILE A 198 -6.91 -18.59 -4.11
N ASP A 199 -7.07 -18.59 -2.79
CA ASP A 199 -8.29 -19.02 -2.11
C ASP A 199 -9.35 -17.90 -2.16
N LEU A 200 -10.43 -18.14 -2.91
CA LEU A 200 -11.51 -17.19 -3.10
C LEU A 200 -12.36 -16.97 -1.85
N ALA A 201 -12.42 -17.94 -0.93
CA ALA A 201 -13.11 -17.76 0.35
C ALA A 201 -12.32 -16.82 1.26
N VAL A 202 -10.98 -16.93 1.26
CA VAL A 202 -10.10 -16.00 1.97
C VAL A 202 -10.21 -14.60 1.37
N LEU A 203 -10.24 -14.47 0.03
CA LEU A 203 -10.48 -13.18 -0.63
C LEU A 203 -11.80 -12.55 -0.18
N GLU A 204 -12.89 -13.33 -0.15
CA GLU A 204 -14.20 -12.84 0.30
C GLU A 204 -14.19 -12.41 1.77
N GLU A 205 -13.49 -13.16 2.64
CA GLU A 205 -13.26 -12.81 4.05
C GLU A 205 -12.54 -11.47 4.18
N MET A 206 -11.46 -11.26 3.42
CA MET A 206 -10.69 -10.02 3.41
C MET A 206 -11.52 -8.81 2.94
N ILE A 207 -12.35 -8.98 1.90
CA ILE A 207 -13.21 -7.91 1.40
C ILE A 207 -14.24 -7.53 2.46
N ARG A 208 -14.85 -8.52 3.12
CA ARG A 208 -15.83 -8.30 4.19
C ARG A 208 -15.22 -7.59 5.39
N GLU A 209 -14.01 -7.99 5.78
CA GLU A 209 -13.26 -7.33 6.86
C GLU A 209 -13.03 -5.85 6.54
N ALA A 210 -12.44 -5.56 5.37
CA ALA A 210 -12.20 -4.19 4.91
C ALA A 210 -13.49 -3.35 4.79
N TRP A 211 -14.59 -4.00 4.38
CA TRP A 211 -15.88 -3.34 4.28
C TRP A 211 -16.50 -3.01 5.64
N ASN A 212 -16.21 -3.80 6.67
CA ASN A 212 -16.77 -3.62 8.01
C ASN A 212 -15.90 -2.74 8.92
N SER A 213 -14.59 -2.66 8.67
CA SER A 213 -13.63 -1.96 9.53
C SER A 213 -13.77 -0.44 9.53
N GLY A 214 -14.57 0.14 8.62
CA GLY A 214 -15.03 1.55 8.68
C GLY A 214 -13.96 2.64 8.51
N THR A 215 -12.68 2.29 8.57
CA THR A 215 -11.50 3.17 8.44
C THR A 215 -10.30 2.35 8.01
#